data_AF-A0A7V6NN47-F1
#
_entry.id   AF-A0A7V6NN47-F1
#
_cell.length_a   1.000
_cell.length_b   1.000
_cell.length_c   1.000
_cell.angle_alpha   90.00
_cell.angle_beta   90.00
_cell.angle_gamma   90.00
#
_symmetry.space_group_name_H-M   'P 1'
#
loop_
_entity.id
_entity.type
_entity.pdbx_description
1 polymer ?
#
loop_
_entity_poly.entity_id
_entity_poly.type
_entity_poly.pdbx_seq_one_letter_code
_entity_poly.pdbx_strand_id
1 'polypeptide(L)' 'MKNPRSLKEIIDQTKKIDENNFDSAQCLNSINMLLASNDLGSTKDEELSKKFQELNSKIEDVNRLTSSLLEELSKRNN' A
#
# COMPACT_ATOMS: atom_id res chain seq x y z
N MET A 1 24.74 4.01 8.11
CA MET A 1 24.53 3.73 9.54
C MET A 1 25.75 3.01 10.09
N LYS A 2 26.12 3.17 11.36
CA LYS A 2 27.33 2.54 11.92
C LYS A 2 27.20 1.03 12.18
N ASN A 3 25.98 0.49 12.25
CA ASN A 3 25.73 -0.94 12.48
C ASN A 3 25.12 -1.60 11.22
N PRO A 4 25.88 -2.43 10.48
CA PRO A 4 25.41 -3.06 9.25
C PRO A 4 24.31 -4.11 9.50
N ARG A 5 24.34 -4.80 10.66
CA ARG A 5 23.28 -5.77 11.02
C ARG A 5 21.94 -5.07 11.24
N SER A 6 21.97 -3.92 11.92
CA SER A 6 20.76 -3.11 12.11
C SER A 6 20.23 -2.56 10.79
N LEU A 7 21.11 -2.11 9.88
CA LEU A 7 20.69 -1.64 8.56
C LEU A 7 20.02 -2.75 7.75
N LYS A 8 20.59 -3.95 7.75
CA LYS A 8 19.99 -5.12 7.09
C LYS A 8 18.60 -5.45 7.64
N GLU A 9 18.46 -5.49 8.97
CA GLU A 9 17.15 -5.75 9.60
C GLU A 9 16.13 -4.68 9.22
N ILE A 10 16.51 -3.40 9.20
CA ILE A 10 15.62 -2.30 8.77
C ILE A 10 15.18 -2.50 7.32
N ILE A 11 16.10 -2.87 6.43
CA ILE A 11 15.77 -3.16 5.02
C ILE A 11 14.79 -4.33 4.93
N ASP A 12 15.05 -5.43 5.63
CA ASP A 12 14.21 -6.63 5.58
C ASP A 12 12.80 -6.35 6.13
N GLN A 13 12.67 -5.55 7.19
CA GLN A 13 11.37 -5.11 7.70
C GLN A 13 10.67 -4.13 6.75
N THR A 14 11.41 -3.24 6.09
CA THR A 14 10.83 -2.30 5.11
C THR A 14 10.32 -3.04 3.87
N LYS A 15 10.98 -4.11 3.43
CA LYS A 15 10.49 -4.99 2.35
C LYS A 15 9.17 -5.67 2.71
N LYS A 16 9.02 -6.15 3.94
CA LYS A 16 7.74 -6.71 4.42
C LYS A 16 6.62 -5.67 4.41
N ILE A 17 6.93 -4.40 4.72
CA ILE A 17 5.96 -3.31 4.61
C ILE A 17 5.54 -3.11 3.14
N ASP A 18 6.48 -3.15 2.20
CA ASP A 18 6.22 -3.04 0.75
C ASP A 18 5.30 -4.17 0.25
N GLU A 19 5.59 -5.42 0.65
CA GLU A 19 4.75 -6.59 0.35
C GLU A 19 3.33 -6.41 0.92
N ASN A 20 3.20 -6.01 2.19
CA ASN A 20 1.89 -5.78 2.82
C ASN A 20 1.09 -4.64 2.15
N ASN A 21 1.78 -3.59 1.67
CA ASN A 21 1.14 -2.49 0.94
C ASN A 21 0.55 -2.99 -0.38
N PHE A 22 1.29 -3.85 -1.09
CA PHE A 22 0.82 -4.47 -2.33
C PHE A 22 -0.42 -5.33 -2.08
N ASP A 23 -0.39 -6.20 -1.07
CA ASP A 23 -1.53 -7.04 -0.69
C ASP A 23 -2.76 -6.20 -0.31
N SER A 24 -2.55 -5.11 0.43
CA SER A 24 -3.60 -4.16 0.79
C SER A 24 -4.23 -3.51 -0.45
N ALA A 25 -3.41 -3.09 -1.43
CA ALA A 25 -3.89 -2.53 -2.68
C ALA A 25 -4.70 -3.55 -3.50
N GLN A 26 -4.29 -4.83 -3.52
CA GLN A 26 -5.06 -5.89 -4.18
C GLN A 26 -6.43 -6.13 -3.52
N CYS A 27 -6.49 -6.11 -2.19
CA CYS A 27 -7.74 -6.19 -1.45
C CYS A 27 -8.68 -5.03 -1.80
N LEU A 28 -8.15 -3.80 -1.81
CA LEU A 28 -8.93 -2.60 -2.13
C LEU A 28 -9.44 -2.59 -3.58
N ASN A 29 -8.63 -3.04 -4.52
CA ASN A 29 -9.05 -3.20 -5.91
C ASN A 29 -10.21 -4.21 -6.04
N SER A 30 -10.12 -5.34 -5.33
CA SER A 30 -11.18 -6.35 -5.31
C SER A 30 -12.49 -5.77 -4.74
N ILE A 31 -12.40 -4.99 -3.66
CA ILE A 31 -13.57 -4.31 -3.07
C ILE A 31 -14.15 -3.28 -4.04
N ASN A 32 -13.31 -2.46 -4.66
CA ASN A 32 -13.75 -1.46 -5.64
C ASN A 32 -14.48 -2.11 -6.83
N MET A 33 -14.03 -3.29 -7.29
CA MET A 33 -14.75 -4.05 -8.32
C MET A 33 -16.14 -4.50 -7.85
N LEU A 34 -16.28 -4.98 -6.61
CA LEU A 34 -17.57 -5.37 -6.04
C LEU A 34 -18.53 -4.17 -5.94
N LEU A 35 -18.04 -3.02 -5.48
CA LEU A 35 -18.82 -1.78 -5.39
C LEU A 35 -19.24 -1.25 -6.77
N ALA A 36 -18.41 -1.44 -7.80
CA ALA A 36 -18.71 -1.06 -9.17
C ALA A 36 -19.71 -2.00 -9.86
N SER A 37 -19.69 -3.30 -9.53
CA SER A 37 -20.48 -4.36 -10.20
C SER A 37 -21.97 -4.39 -9.85
N ASN A 38 -22.41 -3.63 -8.84
CA ASN A 38 -23.78 -3.68 -8.32
C ASN A 38 -24.81 -2.87 -9.16
N ASP A 39 -24.63 -2.80 -10.49
CA ASP A 39 -25.42 -2.01 -11.44
C ASP A 39 -26.78 -2.66 -11.84
N LEU A 40 -27.33 -3.59 -11.04
CA LEU A 40 -28.65 -4.21 -11.28
C LEU A 40 -29.72 -3.79 -10.26
N GLY A 41 -29.69 -2.56 -9.75
CA GLY A 41 -30.90 -1.93 -9.20
C GLY A 41 -30.82 -1.26 -7.82
N SER A 42 -29.62 -1.04 -7.26
CA SER A 42 -29.47 -0.20 -6.06
C SER A 42 -28.56 0.99 -6.34
N THR A 43 -28.91 2.16 -5.79
CA THR A 43 -28.01 3.32 -5.70
C THR A 43 -26.68 2.86 -5.09
N LYS A 44 -25.57 3.03 -5.83
CA LYS A 44 -24.22 2.88 -5.28
C LYS A 44 -24.18 3.59 -3.93
N ASP A 45 -23.73 2.90 -2.89
CA ASP A 45 -23.44 3.55 -1.62
C ASP A 45 -22.24 4.47 -1.87
N GLU A 46 -22.53 5.71 -2.25
CA GLU A 46 -21.54 6.71 -2.63
C GLU A 46 -20.65 7.07 -1.46
N GLU A 47 -21.20 7.06 -0.23
CA GLU A 47 -20.43 7.33 0.97
C GLU A 47 -19.42 6.22 1.23
N LEU A 48 -19.85 4.96 1.18
CA LEU A 48 -18.97 3.81 1.33
C LEU A 48 -17.92 3.75 0.22
N SER A 49 -18.32 4.02 -1.02
CA SER A 49 -17.42 4.07 -2.17
C SER A 49 -16.34 5.14 -1.99
N LYS A 50 -16.72 6.32 -1.51
CA LYS A 50 -15.78 7.42 -1.23
C LYS A 50 -14.79 7.05 -0.12
N LYS A 51 -15.22 6.32 0.92
CA LYS A 51 -14.33 5.84 1.98
C LYS A 51 -13.29 4.84 1.46
N PHE A 52 -13.67 3.91 0.60
CA PHE A 52 -12.72 2.97 -0.01
C PHE A 52 -11.77 3.66 -0.99
N GLN A 53 -12.23 4.65 -1.76
CA GLN A 53 -11.37 5.46 -2.60
C GLN A 53 -10.35 6.27 -1.78
N GLU A 54 -10.78 6.88 -0.67
CA GLU A 54 -9.88 7.60 0.25
C GLU A 54 -8.81 6.66 0.81
N LEU A 55 -9.20 5.47 1.28
CA LEU A 55 -8.27 4.47 1.77
C LEU A 55 -7.28 4.00 0.68
N ASN A 56 -7.76 3.77 -0.55
CA ASN A 56 -6.91 3.39 -1.67
C ASN A 56 -5.85 4.45 -2.00
N SER A 57 -6.25 5.73 -2.03
CA SER A 57 -5.30 6.83 -2.23
C SER A 57 -4.25 6.90 -1.12
N LYS A 58 -4.62 6.64 0.14
CA LYS A 58 -3.65 6.58 1.24
C LYS A 58 -2.69 5.41 1.15
N ILE A 59 -3.16 4.24 0.70
CA ILE A 59 -2.28 3.09 0.47
C ILE A 59 -1.29 3.36 -0.68
N GLU A 60 -1.73 4.02 -1.76
CA GLU A 60 -0.83 4.43 -2.85
C GLU A 60 0.27 5.39 -2.35
N ASP A 61 -0.09 6.37 -1.52
CA ASP A 61 0.86 7.28 -0.88
C ASP A 61 1.87 6.53 0.00
N VAL A 62 1.38 5.63 0.86
CA VAL A 62 2.23 4.80 1.73
C VAL A 62 3.15 3.91 0.89
N ASN A 63 2.64 3.31 -0.18
CA ASN A 63 3.43 2.46 -1.06
C ASN A 63 4.58 3.25 -1.71
N ARG A 64 4.28 4.43 -2.26
CA ARG A 64 5.29 5.33 -2.84
C ARG A 64 6.37 5.74 -1.83
N LEU A 65 5.97 6.06 -0.60
CA LEU A 65 6.90 6.41 0.48
C LEU A 65 7.78 5.22 0.87
N THR A 66 7.21 4.02 0.97
CA THR A 66 7.96 2.79 1.27
C THR A 66 8.97 2.47 0.19
N SER A 67 8.59 2.53 -1.09
CA SER A 67 9.52 2.27 -2.20
C SER A 67 10.67 3.30 -2.24
N SER A 68 10.35 4.59 -2.01
CA SER A 68 11.37 5.64 -1.91
C SER A 68 12.33 5.42 -0.74
N LEU A 69 11.81 4.98 0.42
CA LEU A 69 12.62 4.64 1.58
C LEU A 69 13.53 3.42 1.30
N LEU A 70 13.03 2.38 0.62
CA LEU A 70 13.83 1.22 0.22
C LEU A 70 14.98 1.60 -0.71
N GLU A 71 14.76 2.52 -1.64
CA GLU A 71 15.80 3.03 -2.53
C GLU A 71 16.93 3.71 -1.72
N GLU A 72 16.56 4.59 -0.79
CA GLU A 72 17.51 5.29 0.08
C GLU A 72 18.26 4.36 1.05
N LEU A 73 17.59 3.33 1.59
CA LEU A 73 18.22 2.33 2.43
C LEU A 73 19.19 1.46 1.64
N SER A 74 18.84 1.10 0.40
CA SER A 74 19.69 0.29 -0.48
C SER A 74 20.97 1.02 -0.87
N LYS A 75 20.89 2.33 -1.16
CA LYS A 75 22.06 3.20 -1.40
C LYS A 75 23.04 3.25 -0.23
N ARG A 76 22.56 3.02 1.01
CA ARG A 76 23.38 3.06 2.24
C ARG A 76 23.93 1.69 2.64
N ASN A 77 23.44 0.63 2.02
CA ASN A 77 23.86 -0.76 2.23
C ASN A 77 24.86 -1.23 1.16
N ASN A 78 24.91 -0.55 0.02
CA ASN A 78 25.99 -0.65 -0.99
C ASN A 78 27.14 0.31 -0.64
#